data_AF-A0A4Y8C784-F1
#
_entry.id   AF-A0A4Y8C784-F1
#
_cell.length_a   1.000
_cell.length_b   1.000
_cell.length_c   1.000
_cell.angle_alpha   90.00
_cell.angle_beta   90.00
_cell.angle_gamma   90.00
#
_symmetry.space_group_name_H-M   'P 1'
#
loop_
_entity.id
_entity.type
_entity.pdbx_description
1 polymer ?
#
loop_
_entity_poly.entity_id
_entity_poly.type
_entity_poly.pdbx_seq_one_letter_code
_entity_poly.pdbx_strand_id
1 'polypeptide(L)' 'MHFGGGTPTFFSAKQLQNLILKIRSVFGNFSKDAEISCEIDPRFLNEEQATVLTQNGFNRISFGVQDFDEKVQKEIHRI' A
#
# COMPACT_ATOMS: atom_id res chain seq x y z
N MET A 1 7.13 -8.18 5.91
CA MET A 1 5.92 -8.51 5.12
C MET A 1 5.83 -7.51 3.98
N HIS A 2 5.51 -7.93 2.77
CA HIS A 2 5.41 -7.01 1.63
C HIS A 2 4.08 -7.19 0.90
N PHE A 3 3.31 -6.12 0.76
CA PHE A 3 2.17 -6.05 -0.14
C PHE A 3 2.66 -5.51 -1.49
N GLY A 4 2.94 -6.42 -2.41
CA GLY A 4 3.33 -6.07 -3.78
C GLY A 4 2.12 -5.95 -4.72
N GLY A 5 2.39 -5.50 -5.94
CA GLY A 5 1.40 -5.28 -6.97
C GLY A 5 0.91 -3.83 -7.00
N GLY A 6 0.22 -3.45 -8.07
CA GLY A 6 -0.14 -2.06 -8.31
C GLY A 6 -1.19 -1.47 -7.36
N THR A 7 -1.94 -2.27 -6.58
CA THR A 7 -3.08 -1.72 -5.83
C THR A 7 -3.54 -2.54 -4.61
N PRO A 8 -2.72 -2.75 -3.57
CA PRO A 8 -3.25 -3.03 -2.23
C PRO A 8 -4.28 -1.94 -1.80
N THR A 9 -4.12 -0.72 -2.31
CA THR A 9 -5.04 0.42 -2.19
C THR A 9 -6.33 0.28 -3.02
N PHE A 10 -6.56 -0.84 -3.71
CA PHE A 10 -7.86 -1.16 -4.31
C PHE A 10 -8.90 -1.44 -3.23
N PHE A 11 -8.47 -2.03 -2.12
CA PHE A 11 -9.34 -2.30 -0.97
C PHE A 11 -9.75 -1.01 -0.29
N SER A 12 -11.02 -0.88 0.10
CA SER A 12 -11.42 0.14 1.07
C SER A 12 -10.59 0.04 2.35
N ALA A 13 -10.47 1.13 3.11
CA ALA A 13 -9.71 1.14 4.37
C ALA A 13 -10.16 0.00 5.32
N LYS A 14 -11.47 -0.27 5.41
CA LYS A 14 -12.02 -1.38 6.20
C LYS A 14 -11.59 -2.75 5.69
N GLN A 15 -11.62 -2.98 4.37
CA GLN A 15 -11.17 -4.25 3.79
C GLN A 15 -9.67 -4.45 4.00
N LEU A 16 -8.87 -3.39 3.81
CA LEU A 16 -7.43 -3.41 4.02
C LEU A 16 -7.08 -3.74 5.48
N GLN A 17 -7.75 -3.09 6.44
CA GLN A 17 -7.60 -3.38 7.87
C GLN A 17 -7.92 -4.85 8.17
N ASN A 18 -9.05 -5.35 7.67
CA ASN A 18 -9.45 -6.74 7.89
C ASN A 18 -8.43 -7.73 7.31
N LEU A 19 -7.91 -7.47 6.11
CA LEU A 19 -6.88 -8.29 5.48
C LEU A 19 -5.61 -8.35 6.33
N ILE A 20 -5.10 -7.19 6.76
CA ILE A 20 -3.88 -7.10 7.56
C ILE A 20 -4.05 -7.86 8.88
N LEU A 21 -5.17 -7.65 9.59
CA LEU A 21 -5.45 -8.36 10.84
C LEU A 21 -5.55 -9.87 10.64
N LYS A 22 -6.17 -10.32 9.54
CA LYS A 22 -6.26 -11.75 9.22
C LYS A 22 -4.87 -12.36 9.03
N ILE A 23 -3.99 -11.70 8.28
CA ILE A 23 -2.61 -12.14 8.07
C ILE A 23 -1.87 -12.21 9.41
N ARG A 24 -1.93 -11.16 10.23
CA ARG A 24 -1.28 -11.15 11.55
C ARG A 24 -1.83 -12.19 12.52
N SER A 25 -3.11 -12.55 12.41
CA SER A 25 -3.71 -13.63 13.22
C SER A 25 -3.15 -15.01 12.88
N VAL A 26 -2.75 -15.23 11.61
CA VAL A 26 -2.15 -16.49 11.15
C VAL A 26 -0.66 -16.53 11.50
N PHE A 27 0.01 -15.39 11.39
CA PHE A 27 1.45 -15.24 11.61
C PHE A 27 1.71 -14.40 12.87
N GLY A 28 1.76 -15.05 14.03
CA GLY A 28 1.89 -14.39 15.34
C GLY A 28 3.30 -13.94 15.74
N ASN A 29 4.33 -14.26 14.96
CA ASN A 29 5.75 -14.10 15.32
C ASN A 29 6.48 -13.01 14.51
N PHE A 30 5.81 -11.89 14.23
CA PHE A 30 6.46 -10.74 13.57
C PHE A 30 7.56 -10.18 14.47
N SER A 31 8.76 -10.01 13.91
CA SER A 31 9.82 -9.26 14.58
C SER A 31 9.36 -7.83 14.85
N LYS A 32 9.79 -7.26 15.98
CA LYS A 32 9.53 -5.85 16.33
C LYS A 32 10.19 -4.89 15.33
N ASP A 33 11.30 -5.32 14.74
CA ASP A 33 12.09 -4.54 13.78
C ASP A 33 11.84 -4.98 12.33
N ALA A 34 10.74 -5.71 12.08
CA ALA A 34 10.41 -6.15 10.73
C ALA A 34 10.12 -4.95 9.82
N GLU A 35 10.71 -4.97 8.62
CA GLU A 35 10.21 -4.13 7.53
C GLU A 35 8.83 -4.66 7.09
N ILE A 36 7.85 -3.76 7.10
CA ILE A 36 6.51 -3.99 6.56
C ILE A 36 6.28 -2.95 5.48
N SER A 37 6.16 -3.42 4.24
CA SER A 37 6.15 -2.54 3.07
C SER A 37 4.97 -2.76 2.13
N CYS A 38 4.60 -1.71 1.42
CA CYS A 38 3.47 -1.69 0.48
C CYS A 38 3.84 -0.95 -0.81
N GLU A 39 3.46 -1.50 -1.96
CA GLU A 39 3.42 -0.77 -3.23
C GLU A 39 2.12 0.05 -3.32
N ILE A 40 2.23 1.31 -3.77
CA ILE A 40 1.12 2.24 -3.82
C ILE A 40 1.05 2.92 -5.19
N ASP A 41 -0.11 2.85 -5.83
CA ASP A 41 -0.52 3.78 -6.89
C ASP A 41 -1.04 5.07 -6.23
N PRO A 42 -0.35 6.22 -6.42
CA PRO A 42 -0.69 7.46 -5.73
C PRO A 42 -2.08 8.02 -6.13
N ARG A 43 -2.69 7.53 -7.21
CA ARG A 43 -4.01 7.98 -7.67
C ARG A 43 -5.18 7.40 -6.86
N PHE A 44 -4.94 6.30 -6.15
CA PHE A 44 -5.99 5.57 -5.42
C PHE A 44 -5.82 5.60 -3.90
N LEU A 45 -4.66 6.04 -3.40
CA LEU A 45 -4.45 6.16 -1.96
C LEU A 45 -5.27 7.33 -1.40
N ASN A 46 -6.05 7.06 -0.35
CA ASN A 46 -6.67 8.09 0.47
C ASN A 46 -6.14 8.08 1.91
N GLU A 47 -6.51 9.11 2.68
CA GLU A 47 -6.03 9.32 4.05
C GLU A 47 -6.44 8.20 5.01
N GLU A 48 -7.65 7.63 4.85
CA GLU A 48 -8.13 6.53 5.69
C GLU A 48 -7.28 5.26 5.47
N GLN A 49 -6.96 4.94 4.21
CA GLN A 49 -6.08 3.82 3.87
C GLN A 49 -4.66 4.05 4.41
N ALA A 50 -4.12 5.27 4.28
CA ALA A 50 -2.80 5.62 4.83
C ALA A 50 -2.76 5.46 6.35
N THR A 51 -3.84 5.86 7.03
CA THR A 51 -4.00 5.69 8.48
C THR A 51 -4.02 4.21 8.85
N VAL A 52 -4.77 3.38 8.13
CA VAL A 52 -4.78 1.93 8.32
C VAL A 52 -3.38 1.32 8.15
N LEU A 53 -2.65 1.67 7.08
CA LEU A 53 -1.30 1.14 6.85
C LEU A 53 -0.36 1.50 8.02
N THR A 54 -0.31 2.77 8.40
CA THR A 54 0.56 3.25 9.48
C THR A 54 0.22 2.64 10.84
N GLN A 55 -1.07 2.56 11.19
CA GLN A 55 -1.53 1.93 12.44
C GLN A 55 -1.19 0.45 12.54
N ASN A 56 -1.04 -0.24 11.41
CA ASN A 56 -0.66 -1.66 11.39
C ASN A 56 0.84 -1.90 11.17
N GLY A 57 1.67 -0.86 11.33
CA GLY A 57 3.12 -1.00 11.37
C GLY A 57 3.80 -1.02 10.00
N PHE A 58 3.11 -0.62 8.92
CA PHE A 58 3.80 -0.36 7.65
C PHE A 58 4.76 0.82 7.82
N ASN A 59 6.02 0.59 7.50
CA ASN A 59 7.13 1.52 7.73
C ASN A 59 7.96 1.80 6.47
N ARG A 60 7.60 1.20 5.32
CA ARG A 60 8.17 1.53 4.01
C ARG A 60 7.10 1.47 2.92
N ILE A 61 7.16 2.40 1.98
CA ILE A 61 6.26 2.46 0.83
C ILE A 61 7.06 2.60 -0.47
N SER A 62 6.48 2.12 -1.56
CA SER A 62 7.00 2.28 -2.92
C SER A 62 5.92 2.91 -3.80
N PHE A 63 6.16 4.12 -4.32
CA PHE A 63 5.21 4.82 -5.17
C PHE A 63 5.49 4.59 -6.65
N GLY A 64 4.49 4.10 -7.37
CA GLY A 64 4.56 3.90 -8.82
C GLY A 64 4.25 5.16 -9.63
N VAL A 65 5.14 6.15 -9.59
CA VAL A 65 5.02 7.43 -10.34
C VAL A 65 5.21 7.27 -11.85
N GLN A 66 6.11 6.37 -12.27
CA GLN A 66 6.51 6.12 -13.66
C GLN A 66 7.32 7.25 -14.30
N ASP A 67 6.70 8.41 -14.55
CA ASP A 67 7.32 9.61 -15.13
C ASP A 67 6.62 10.86 -14.58
N PHE A 68 7.26 12.03 -14.60
CA PHE A 68 6.65 13.31 -14.23
C PHE A 68 6.18 14.13 -15.43
N ASP A 69 6.59 13.78 -16.65
CA ASP A 69 6.15 14.45 -17.87
C ASP A 69 4.67 14.12 -18.16
N GLU A 70 3.82 15.15 -18.18
CA GLU A 70 2.38 15.02 -18.40
C GLU A 70 2.04 14.37 -19.76
N LYS A 71 2.82 14.66 -20.80
CA LYS A 71 2.64 14.06 -22.12
C LYS A 71 2.92 12.56 -22.04
N VAL A 72 4.03 12.18 -21.42
CA VAL A 72 4.36 10.75 -21.22
C VAL A 72 3.25 10.06 -20.42
N GLN A 73 2.80 10.66 -19.31
CA GLN A 73 1.73 10.10 -18.49
C GLN A 73 0.41 9.90 -19.27
N LYS A 74 0.03 10.83 -20.15
CA LYS A 74 -1.16 10.69 -21.01
C LYS A 74 -1.02 9.55 -22.01
N GLU A 75 0.11 9.48 -22.71
CA GLU A 75 0.34 8.45 -23.74
C GLU A 75 0.33 7.03 -23.15
N ILE A 76 0.79 6.87 -21.89
CA ILE A 76 0.78 5.57 -21.19
C ILE A 76 -0.46 5.35 -20.31
N HIS A 77 -1.48 6.22 -20.38
CA HIS A 77 -2.73 6.12 -19.62
C HIS A 77 -2.55 6.11 -18.10
N ARG A 78 -1.60 6.92 -17.60
CA ARG A 78 -1.32 7.07 -16.18
C ARG A 78 -2.08 8.23 -15.54
N ILE A 79 -2.66 9.15 -16.31
CA ILE A 79 -3.58 10.20 -15.86
C ILE A 79 -4.77 10.31 -16.80
#